data_AF-A0A7W1S471-F1
#
_entry.id   AF-A0A7W1S471-F1
#
_cell.length_a   1.000
_cell.length_b   1.000
_cell.length_c   1.000
_cell.angle_alpha   90.00
_cell.angle_beta   90.00
_cell.angle_gamma   90.00
#
_symmetry.space_group_name_H-M   'P 1'
#
loop_
_entity.id
_entity.type
_entity.pdbx_description
1 polymer ?
#
loop_
_entity_poly.entity_id
_entity_poly.type
_entity_poly.pdbx_seq_one_letter_code
_entity_poly.pdbx_strand_id
1 'polypeptide(L)'
;MKKPDESLIRKLELHKQWLESVGKDPSGQQLELIEADLSYLDLVGFDLSGSVLPAANLNYADLSSVDLSRAYLHSASGVEVNLTNADLIKADLTSASLISSIVRDAKLIRVNLTDADLTNADLSNADLRYAHLGLSVLNRTILKGANLEGLGLSESRLVDVDLFGAIGTDTINASQITVVTNSVEEVLIGVDNIRAWLKSASQHEHSR
;
A
#
# COMPACT_ATOMS: atom_id res chain seq x y z
N MET A 1 15.76 3.19 13.74
CA MET A 1 16.30 2.90 12.38
C MET A 1 17.76 3.33 12.26
N LYS A 2 18.43 2.84 11.21
CA LYS A 2 19.77 3.26 10.78
C LYS A 2 19.63 4.43 9.80
N LYS A 3 20.60 5.35 9.77
CA LYS A 3 20.69 6.34 8.69
C LYS A 3 21.23 5.69 7.42
N PRO A 4 20.83 6.18 6.22
CA PRO A 4 21.46 5.79 4.96
C PRO A 4 22.98 6.01 4.99
N ASP A 5 23.74 5.16 4.29
CA ASP A 5 25.17 5.36 4.12
C ASP A 5 25.48 6.49 3.11
N GLU A 6 26.74 6.93 3.04
CA GLU A 6 27.15 8.03 2.15
C GLU A 6 26.86 7.75 0.67
N SER A 7 26.93 6.48 0.25
CA SER A 7 26.65 6.06 -1.12
C SER A 7 25.18 6.26 -1.48
N LEU A 8 24.27 5.82 -0.59
CA LEU A 8 22.84 6.01 -0.74
C LEU A 8 22.45 7.48 -0.62
N ILE A 9 23.02 8.23 0.33
CA ILE A 9 22.82 9.69 0.43
C ILE A 9 23.17 10.37 -0.89
N ARG A 10 24.30 10.01 -1.50
CA ARG A 10 24.69 10.59 -2.80
C ARG A 10 23.66 10.32 -3.89
N LYS A 11 23.09 9.12 -3.94
CA LYS A 11 22.02 8.78 -4.90
C LYS A 11 20.74 9.57 -4.64
N LEU A 12 20.37 9.75 -3.36
CA LEU A 12 19.21 10.54 -2.95
C LEU A 12 19.37 12.02 -3.33
N GLU A 13 20.58 12.57 -3.22
CA GLU A 13 20.89 13.94 -3.69
C GLU A 13 20.76 14.09 -5.21
N LEU A 14 21.24 13.11 -5.97
CA LEU A 14 21.10 13.09 -7.43
C LEU A 14 19.64 12.96 -7.85
N HIS A 15 18.84 12.16 -7.13
CA HIS A 15 17.40 12.04 -7.37
C HIS A 15 16.66 13.33 -7.08
N LYS A 16 17.03 14.04 -6.01
CA LYS A 16 16.47 15.37 -5.74
C LYS A 16 16.73 16.34 -6.89
N GLN A 17 17.96 16.39 -7.43
CA GLN A 17 18.28 17.23 -8.60
C GLN A 17 17.50 16.80 -9.86
N TRP A 18 17.29 15.50 -10.03
CA TRP A 18 16.46 14.97 -11.11
C TRP A 18 15.00 15.42 -10.99
N LEU A 19 14.42 15.37 -9.78
CA LEU A 19 13.07 15.85 -9.48
C LEU A 19 12.93 17.36 -9.74
N GLU A 20 13.87 18.16 -9.25
CA GLU A 20 13.88 19.63 -9.41
C GLU A 20 13.93 20.05 -10.88
N SER A 21 14.61 19.27 -11.72
CA SER A 21 14.71 19.52 -13.17
C SER A 21 13.63 18.82 -13.99
N VAL A 22 12.78 17.99 -13.37
CA VAL A 22 11.83 17.10 -14.06
C VAL A 22 12.53 16.24 -15.12
N GLY A 23 13.72 15.72 -14.77
CA GLY A 23 14.56 14.87 -15.62
C GLY A 23 15.24 15.58 -16.79
N LYS A 24 15.30 16.91 -16.80
CA LYS A 24 15.93 17.68 -17.90
C LYS A 24 17.40 18.00 -17.65
N ASP A 25 17.84 18.01 -16.39
CA ASP A 25 19.23 18.28 -16.03
C ASP A 25 20.03 16.97 -15.99
N PRO A 26 21.10 16.84 -16.80
CA PRO A 26 21.93 15.63 -16.83
C PRO A 26 22.78 15.44 -15.56
N SER A 27 22.86 16.43 -14.67
CA SER A 27 23.54 16.29 -13.36
C SER A 27 22.70 15.54 -12.32
N GLY A 28 21.38 15.51 -12.49
CA GLY A 28 20.47 14.69 -11.69
C GLY A 28 20.33 13.28 -12.24
N GLN A 29 19.99 12.33 -11.37
CA GLN A 29 19.71 10.95 -11.77
C GLN A 29 18.51 10.41 -11.00
N GLN A 30 17.55 9.82 -11.72
CA GLN A 30 16.43 9.10 -11.09
C GLN A 30 16.97 8.01 -10.15
N LEU A 31 16.36 7.89 -8.97
CA LEU A 31 16.76 6.87 -8.00
C LEU A 31 16.37 5.49 -8.53
N GLU A 32 17.38 4.71 -8.90
CA GLU A 32 17.23 3.30 -9.29
C GLU A 32 17.98 2.41 -8.30
N LEU A 33 17.25 1.56 -7.57
CA LEU A 33 17.78 0.65 -6.54
C LEU A 33 17.12 -0.73 -6.65
N ILE A 34 17.37 -1.40 -7.78
CA ILE A 34 16.87 -2.75 -8.07
C ILE A 34 17.41 -3.74 -7.03
N GLU A 35 16.52 -4.51 -6.40
CA GLU A 35 16.85 -5.53 -5.38
C GLU A 35 17.68 -5.00 -4.19
N ALA A 36 17.69 -3.69 -3.97
CA ALA A 36 18.54 -3.10 -2.94
C ALA A 36 18.01 -3.40 -1.53
N ASP A 37 18.95 -3.56 -0.59
CA ASP A 37 18.63 -3.66 0.83
C ASP A 37 18.49 -2.26 1.44
N LEU A 38 17.25 -1.89 1.73
CA LEU A 38 16.85 -0.67 2.40
C LEU A 38 16.26 -0.96 3.79
N SER A 39 16.42 -2.20 4.29
CA SER A 39 15.83 -2.63 5.53
C SER A 39 16.39 -1.86 6.72
N TYR A 40 15.52 -1.60 7.70
CA TYR A 40 15.83 -0.83 8.91
C TYR A 40 16.27 0.62 8.69
N LEU A 41 16.23 1.15 7.46
CA LEU A 41 16.65 2.52 7.17
C LEU A 41 15.60 3.55 7.60
N ASP A 42 16.10 4.69 8.06
CA ASP A 42 15.34 5.92 8.26
C ASP A 42 15.39 6.72 6.97
N LEU A 43 14.30 6.66 6.21
CA LEU A 43 14.15 7.38 4.95
C LEU A 43 13.19 8.57 5.10
N VAL A 44 12.81 8.92 6.32
CA VAL A 44 11.92 10.05 6.61
C VAL A 44 12.56 11.35 6.12
N GLY A 45 11.77 12.14 5.39
CA GLY A 45 12.17 13.43 4.85
C GLY A 45 12.87 13.38 3.49
N PHE A 46 13.11 12.20 2.93
CA PHE A 46 13.50 12.07 1.52
C PHE A 46 12.26 12.07 0.62
N ASP A 47 12.40 12.63 -0.58
CA ASP A 47 11.42 12.50 -1.65
C ASP A 47 11.86 11.33 -2.55
N LEU A 48 11.07 10.26 -2.56
CA LEU A 48 11.29 9.05 -3.35
C LEU A 48 10.27 8.94 -4.49
N SER A 49 9.58 10.03 -4.82
CA SER A 49 8.59 10.06 -5.89
C SER A 49 9.22 9.68 -7.22
N GLY A 50 8.51 8.86 -7.99
CA GLY A 50 8.98 8.33 -9.27
C GLY A 50 10.22 7.44 -9.19
N SER A 51 10.71 7.04 -8.01
CA SER A 51 11.86 6.12 -7.91
C SER A 51 11.56 4.74 -8.50
N VAL A 52 12.62 4.01 -8.86
CA VAL A 52 12.56 2.64 -9.40
C VAL A 52 13.24 1.70 -8.41
N LEU A 53 12.43 0.99 -7.64
CA LEU A 53 12.81 0.16 -6.50
C LEU A 53 12.25 -1.28 -6.61
N PRO A 54 12.27 -1.94 -7.80
CA PRO A 54 11.70 -3.26 -7.95
C PRO A 54 12.44 -4.27 -7.07
N ALA A 55 11.68 -5.12 -6.40
CA ALA A 55 12.18 -6.14 -5.47
C ALA A 55 13.07 -5.59 -4.32
N ALA A 56 13.00 -4.29 -4.02
CA ALA A 56 13.74 -3.72 -2.91
C ALA A 56 13.27 -4.31 -1.56
N ASN A 57 14.22 -4.51 -0.65
CA ASN A 57 13.92 -4.93 0.71
C ASN A 57 13.73 -3.70 1.60
N LEU A 58 12.48 -3.37 1.91
CA LEU A 58 12.03 -2.28 2.78
C LEU A 58 11.65 -2.77 4.20
N ASN A 59 11.99 -4.01 4.55
CA ASN A 59 11.59 -4.60 5.84
C ASN A 59 12.05 -3.71 7.01
N TYR A 60 11.13 -3.39 7.92
CA TYR A 60 11.39 -2.54 9.09
C TYR A 60 11.91 -1.12 8.78
N ALA A 61 11.85 -0.67 7.52
CA ALA A 61 12.23 0.69 7.16
C ALA A 61 11.17 1.68 7.67
N ASP A 62 11.60 2.92 7.92
CA ASP A 62 10.68 4.03 8.18
C ASP A 62 10.62 4.93 6.97
N LEU A 63 9.44 4.90 6.35
CA LEU A 63 9.02 5.70 5.21
C LEU A 63 7.83 6.60 5.63
N SER A 64 7.67 6.88 6.93
CA SER A 64 6.58 7.73 7.39
C SER A 64 6.72 9.14 6.80
N SER A 65 5.61 9.66 6.30
CA SER A 65 5.52 10.95 5.60
C SER A 65 6.44 11.08 4.36
N VAL A 66 6.96 9.98 3.82
CA VAL A 66 7.77 10.00 2.58
C VAL A 66 6.85 10.10 1.36
N ASP A 67 7.27 10.87 0.36
CA ASP A 67 6.62 10.87 -0.95
C ASP A 67 7.18 9.71 -1.79
N LEU A 68 6.33 8.73 -2.07
CA LEU A 68 6.53 7.58 -2.95
C LEU A 68 5.58 7.64 -4.14
N SER A 69 4.98 8.80 -4.44
CA SER A 69 4.02 8.93 -5.52
C SER A 69 4.66 8.51 -6.83
N ARG A 70 3.97 7.66 -7.59
CA ARG A 70 4.45 7.07 -8.86
C ARG A 70 5.73 6.24 -8.75
N ALA A 71 6.16 5.84 -7.56
CA ALA A 71 7.31 4.94 -7.40
C ALA A 71 6.97 3.54 -7.95
N TYR A 72 7.98 2.87 -8.50
CA TYR A 72 7.90 1.49 -8.98
C TYR A 72 8.49 0.56 -7.93
N LEU A 73 7.63 -0.11 -7.18
CA LEU A 73 7.91 -0.97 -6.02
C LEU A 73 7.43 -2.41 -6.27
N HIS A 74 7.33 -2.84 -7.53
CA HIS A 74 6.85 -4.18 -7.85
C HIS A 74 7.68 -5.24 -7.09
N SER A 75 7.01 -6.22 -6.51
CA SER A 75 7.62 -7.31 -5.76
C SER A 75 8.51 -6.88 -4.58
N ALA A 76 8.41 -5.63 -4.10
CA ALA A 76 9.15 -5.18 -2.93
C ALA A 76 8.73 -5.96 -1.67
N SER A 77 9.68 -6.19 -0.78
CA SER A 77 9.45 -6.80 0.54
C SER A 77 9.36 -5.69 1.58
N GLY A 78 8.23 -5.55 2.25
CA GLY A 78 7.98 -4.52 3.24
C GLY A 78 7.27 -5.11 4.45
N VAL A 79 7.90 -6.08 5.12
CA VAL A 79 7.47 -6.61 6.42
C VAL A 79 7.71 -5.57 7.50
N GLU A 80 6.67 -5.24 8.27
CA GLU A 80 6.71 -4.25 9.36
C GLU A 80 7.30 -2.88 8.91
N VAL A 81 7.07 -2.48 7.66
CA VAL A 81 7.47 -1.16 7.17
C VAL A 81 6.52 -0.09 7.72
N ASN A 82 7.06 1.06 8.13
CA ASN A 82 6.25 2.20 8.53
C ASN A 82 6.03 3.14 7.34
N LEU A 83 4.80 3.18 6.83
CA LEU A 83 4.29 4.06 5.78
C LEU A 83 3.25 5.05 6.31
N THR A 84 3.23 5.31 7.64
CA THR A 84 2.26 6.25 8.24
C THR A 84 2.36 7.62 7.55
N ASN A 85 1.23 8.17 7.09
CA ASN A 85 1.13 9.44 6.34
C ASN A 85 1.92 9.50 5.02
N ALA A 86 2.44 8.38 4.51
CA ALA A 86 3.18 8.38 3.24
C ALA A 86 2.26 8.71 2.05
N ASP A 87 2.82 9.32 1.01
CA ASP A 87 2.12 9.55 -0.26
C ASP A 87 2.52 8.46 -1.26
N LEU A 88 1.60 7.56 -1.59
CA LEU A 88 1.81 6.49 -2.57
C LEU A 88 0.89 6.65 -3.78
N ILE A 89 0.46 7.89 -4.07
CA ILE A 89 -0.47 8.16 -5.17
C ILE A 89 0.11 7.61 -6.47
N LYS A 90 -0.64 6.71 -7.13
CA LYS A 90 -0.25 6.04 -8.38
C LYS A 90 1.05 5.22 -8.31
N ALA A 91 1.54 4.86 -7.13
CA ALA A 91 2.66 3.93 -7.01
C ALA A 91 2.26 2.53 -7.50
N ASP A 92 3.24 1.75 -7.95
CA ASP A 92 3.07 0.36 -8.35
C ASP A 92 3.71 -0.57 -7.31
N LEU A 93 2.87 -1.23 -6.50
CA LEU A 93 3.22 -2.25 -5.51
C LEU A 93 2.68 -3.63 -5.91
N THR A 94 2.56 -3.90 -7.22
CA THR A 94 2.12 -5.22 -7.70
C THR A 94 2.99 -6.33 -7.10
N SER A 95 2.36 -7.37 -6.56
CA SER A 95 3.01 -8.51 -5.91
C SER A 95 3.95 -8.14 -4.74
N ALA A 96 3.81 -6.95 -4.14
CA ALA A 96 4.59 -6.57 -2.97
C ALA A 96 4.08 -7.25 -1.69
N SER A 97 4.97 -7.46 -0.72
CA SER A 97 4.62 -7.93 0.62
C SER A 97 4.59 -6.73 1.57
N LEU A 98 3.46 -6.48 2.22
CA LEU A 98 3.26 -5.44 3.23
C LEU A 98 2.81 -6.05 4.57
N ILE A 99 3.29 -7.25 4.86
CA ILE A 99 2.87 -8.04 6.03
C ILE A 99 3.19 -7.27 7.32
N SER A 100 2.19 -7.13 8.21
CA SER A 100 2.29 -6.45 9.50
C SER A 100 2.74 -4.98 9.42
N SER A 101 2.60 -4.34 8.26
CA SER A 101 3.07 -2.97 8.03
C SER A 101 2.08 -1.92 8.50
N ILE A 102 2.60 -0.76 8.88
CA ILE A 102 1.80 0.38 9.36
C ILE A 102 1.63 1.35 8.21
N VAL A 103 0.41 1.44 7.66
CA VAL A 103 0.07 2.26 6.49
C VAL A 103 -1.05 3.25 6.84
N ARG A 104 -1.13 3.64 8.12
CA ARG A 104 -2.17 4.53 8.66
C ARG A 104 -2.10 5.90 8.00
N ASP A 105 -3.27 6.46 7.71
CA ASP A 105 -3.42 7.82 7.16
C ASP A 105 -2.66 8.06 5.83
N ALA A 106 -2.20 7.00 5.16
CA ALA A 106 -1.45 7.08 3.91
C ALA A 106 -2.37 7.41 2.73
N LYS A 107 -1.82 8.07 1.71
CA LYS A 107 -2.52 8.34 0.44
C LYS A 107 -2.19 7.24 -0.55
N LEU A 108 -3.13 6.33 -0.78
CA LEU A 108 -3.02 5.20 -1.69
C LEU A 108 -3.90 5.40 -2.94
N ILE A 109 -4.21 6.65 -3.31
CA ILE A 109 -5.12 6.96 -4.41
C ILE A 109 -4.54 6.42 -5.72
N ARG A 110 -5.29 5.55 -6.40
CA ARG A 110 -4.87 4.87 -7.64
C ARG A 110 -3.58 4.05 -7.50
N VAL A 111 -3.22 3.61 -6.31
CA VAL A 111 -2.11 2.67 -6.12
C VAL A 111 -2.46 1.33 -6.76
N ASN A 112 -1.47 0.65 -7.33
CA ASN A 112 -1.62 -0.74 -7.76
C ASN A 112 -1.05 -1.67 -6.69
N LEU A 113 -1.92 -2.43 -6.03
CA LEU A 113 -1.62 -3.47 -5.03
C LEU A 113 -2.14 -4.83 -5.51
N THR A 114 -2.23 -5.03 -6.83
CA THR A 114 -2.64 -6.31 -7.40
C THR A 114 -1.70 -7.41 -6.93
N ASP A 115 -2.23 -8.54 -6.48
CA ASP A 115 -1.44 -9.69 -5.98
C ASP A 115 -0.57 -9.37 -4.75
N ALA A 116 -0.81 -8.27 -4.05
CA ALA A 116 -0.07 -7.92 -2.84
C ALA A 116 -0.53 -8.74 -1.61
N ASP A 117 0.39 -8.97 -0.67
CA ASP A 117 0.09 -9.55 0.64
C ASP A 117 0.03 -8.44 1.70
N LEU A 118 -1.18 -8.17 2.21
CA LEU A 118 -1.47 -7.17 3.23
C LEU A 118 -1.80 -7.83 4.59
N THR A 119 -1.36 -9.07 4.79
CA THR A 119 -1.65 -9.82 6.02
C THR A 119 -1.21 -9.04 7.27
N ASN A 120 -2.12 -8.81 8.21
CA ASN A 120 -1.96 -8.00 9.43
C ASN A 120 -1.57 -6.53 9.20
N ALA A 121 -1.63 -6.01 7.96
CA ALA A 121 -1.32 -4.61 7.71
C ALA A 121 -2.39 -3.69 8.33
N ASP A 122 -1.96 -2.53 8.82
CA ASP A 122 -2.84 -1.51 9.36
C ASP A 122 -2.97 -0.33 8.38
N LEU A 123 -4.07 -0.29 7.64
CA LEU A 123 -4.46 0.76 6.71
C LEU A 123 -5.54 1.67 7.31
N SER A 124 -5.59 1.82 8.64
CA SER A 124 -6.58 2.69 9.29
C SER A 124 -6.54 4.10 8.71
N ASN A 125 -7.71 4.65 8.37
CA ASN A 125 -7.91 5.97 7.76
C ASN A 125 -7.18 6.20 6.43
N ALA A 126 -6.62 5.16 5.79
CA ALA A 126 -5.93 5.33 4.52
C ALA A 126 -6.92 5.75 3.40
N ASP A 127 -6.42 6.56 2.46
CA ASP A 127 -7.18 6.96 1.28
C ASP A 127 -6.90 5.99 0.12
N LEU A 128 -7.73 4.96 -0.03
CA LEU A 128 -7.62 3.89 -1.04
C LEU A 128 -8.46 4.17 -2.28
N ARG A 129 -8.88 5.43 -2.51
CA ARG A 129 -9.76 5.75 -3.63
C ARG A 129 -9.15 5.30 -4.96
N TYR A 130 -9.92 4.52 -5.71
CA TYR A 130 -9.54 3.97 -7.01
C TYR A 130 -8.26 3.10 -6.98
N ALA A 131 -7.85 2.59 -5.82
CA ALA A 131 -6.76 1.63 -5.72
C ALA A 131 -7.17 0.27 -6.31
N HIS A 132 -6.19 -0.52 -6.73
CA HIS A 132 -6.41 -1.88 -7.25
C HIS A 132 -5.82 -2.90 -6.29
N LEU A 133 -6.66 -3.71 -5.67
CA LEU A 133 -6.31 -4.81 -4.76
C LEU A 133 -6.77 -6.16 -5.33
N GLY A 134 -6.89 -6.30 -6.65
CA GLY A 134 -7.26 -7.57 -7.27
C GLY A 134 -6.25 -8.67 -6.91
N LEU A 135 -6.72 -9.91 -6.72
CA LEU A 135 -5.88 -11.06 -6.32
C LEU A 135 -5.14 -10.93 -4.98
N SER A 136 -5.32 -9.83 -4.24
CA SER A 136 -4.59 -9.59 -3.00
C SER A 136 -5.08 -10.43 -1.83
N VAL A 137 -4.21 -10.58 -0.83
CA VAL A 137 -4.50 -11.24 0.45
C VAL A 137 -4.64 -10.20 1.54
N LEU A 138 -5.82 -10.11 2.16
CA LEU A 138 -6.14 -9.16 3.23
C LEU A 138 -6.39 -9.87 4.57
N ASN A 139 -5.57 -10.85 4.94
CA ASN A 139 -5.81 -11.58 6.19
C ASN A 139 -5.56 -10.68 7.40
N ARG A 140 -6.56 -10.43 8.24
CA ARG A 140 -6.49 -9.59 9.44
C ARG A 140 -6.04 -8.16 9.17
N THR A 141 -6.24 -7.69 7.94
CA THR A 141 -5.96 -6.31 7.55
C THR A 141 -6.95 -5.37 8.24
N ILE A 142 -6.45 -4.23 8.74
CA ILE A 142 -7.27 -3.21 9.36
C ILE A 142 -7.53 -2.11 8.32
N LEU A 143 -8.80 -1.93 7.94
CA LEU A 143 -9.29 -0.88 7.04
C LEU A 143 -10.24 0.09 7.78
N LYS A 144 -10.11 0.17 9.11
CA LYS A 144 -10.95 1.02 9.95
C LYS A 144 -10.90 2.48 9.48
N GLY A 145 -12.05 3.06 9.18
CA GLY A 145 -12.15 4.46 8.71
C GLY A 145 -11.57 4.74 7.31
N ALA A 146 -11.08 3.72 6.59
CA ALA A 146 -10.47 3.92 5.28
C ALA A 146 -11.49 4.36 4.23
N ASN A 147 -11.04 5.13 3.24
CA ASN A 147 -11.85 5.52 2.10
C ASN A 147 -11.67 4.54 0.94
N LEU A 148 -12.70 3.76 0.65
CA LEU A 148 -12.68 2.69 -0.35
C LEU A 148 -13.40 3.06 -1.66
N GLU A 149 -13.63 4.35 -1.92
CA GLU A 149 -14.36 4.78 -3.12
C GLU A 149 -13.71 4.24 -4.41
N GLY A 150 -14.48 3.53 -5.23
CA GLY A 150 -14.00 2.98 -6.50
C GLY A 150 -12.92 1.91 -6.36
N LEU A 151 -12.67 1.39 -5.16
CA LEU A 151 -11.62 0.40 -4.92
C LEU A 151 -11.91 -0.91 -5.68
N GLY A 152 -10.88 -1.45 -6.33
CA GLY A 152 -10.93 -2.72 -7.06
C GLY A 152 -10.54 -3.89 -6.15
N LEU A 153 -11.39 -4.92 -6.02
CA LEU A 153 -11.15 -6.06 -5.14
C LEU A 153 -11.32 -7.43 -5.81
N SER A 154 -11.49 -7.48 -7.14
CA SER A 154 -11.75 -8.75 -7.84
C SER A 154 -10.72 -9.83 -7.49
N GLU A 155 -11.22 -10.99 -7.11
CA GLU A 155 -10.45 -12.20 -6.77
C GLU A 155 -9.57 -12.06 -5.52
N SER A 156 -9.78 -11.02 -4.70
CA SER A 156 -9.11 -10.89 -3.40
C SER A 156 -9.68 -11.83 -2.35
N ARG A 157 -8.85 -12.14 -1.35
CA ARG A 157 -9.20 -12.94 -0.17
C ARG A 157 -9.21 -12.07 1.09
N LEU A 158 -10.36 -11.94 1.73
CA LEU A 158 -10.57 -11.17 2.95
C LEU A 158 -10.82 -12.15 4.10
N VAL A 159 -9.90 -12.25 5.05
CA VAL A 159 -10.05 -13.11 6.25
C VAL A 159 -9.99 -12.22 7.48
N ASP A 160 -11.04 -12.19 8.29
CA ASP A 160 -11.07 -11.39 9.53
C ASP A 160 -10.65 -9.90 9.33
N VAL A 161 -11.05 -9.29 8.21
CA VAL A 161 -10.76 -7.87 7.90
C VAL A 161 -11.61 -6.97 8.79
N ASP A 162 -10.98 -5.96 9.41
CA ASP A 162 -11.71 -4.91 10.13
C ASP A 162 -12.05 -3.76 9.20
N LEU A 163 -13.34 -3.64 8.84
CA LEU A 163 -13.86 -2.59 7.97
C LEU A 163 -14.56 -1.46 8.74
N PHE A 164 -14.52 -1.46 10.08
CA PHE A 164 -15.38 -0.58 10.86
C PHE A 164 -15.18 0.90 10.50
N GLY A 165 -16.25 1.60 10.18
CA GLY A 165 -16.22 3.01 9.77
C GLY A 165 -15.64 3.27 8.38
N ALA A 166 -15.24 2.25 7.61
CA ALA A 166 -14.83 2.44 6.23
C ALA A 166 -15.98 3.01 5.37
N ILE A 167 -15.63 3.91 4.45
CA ILE A 167 -16.58 4.63 3.59
C ILE A 167 -16.38 4.27 2.11
N GLY A 168 -17.33 4.63 1.25
CA GLY A 168 -17.24 4.41 -0.20
C GLY A 168 -17.49 2.96 -0.65
N THR A 169 -17.94 2.08 0.24
CA THR A 169 -18.19 0.65 -0.01
C THR A 169 -19.20 0.40 -1.13
N ASP A 170 -20.08 1.35 -1.41
CA ASP A 170 -21.11 1.32 -2.45
C ASP A 170 -20.59 1.54 -3.87
N THR A 171 -19.35 2.01 -4.01
CA THR A 171 -18.71 2.30 -5.31
C THR A 171 -17.62 1.30 -5.69
N ILE A 172 -17.34 0.33 -4.83
CA ILE A 172 -16.38 -0.76 -5.04
C ILE A 172 -16.61 -1.45 -6.39
N ASN A 173 -15.53 -1.85 -7.06
CA ASN A 173 -15.55 -2.66 -8.26
C ASN A 173 -14.97 -4.06 -7.98
N ALA A 174 -15.81 -5.09 -7.99
CA ALA A 174 -15.38 -6.47 -7.82
C ALA A 174 -16.35 -7.43 -8.53
N SER A 175 -15.81 -8.47 -9.16
CA SER A 175 -16.60 -9.55 -9.77
C SER A 175 -16.82 -10.73 -8.82
N GLN A 176 -15.79 -11.06 -8.04
CA GLN A 176 -15.75 -12.16 -7.08
C GLN A 176 -14.80 -11.79 -5.94
N ILE A 177 -15.12 -12.18 -4.71
CA ILE A 177 -14.16 -12.20 -3.58
C ILE A 177 -14.37 -13.45 -2.75
N THR A 178 -13.32 -13.86 -2.03
CA THR A 178 -13.45 -14.86 -0.96
C THR A 178 -13.44 -14.15 0.38
N VAL A 179 -14.45 -14.38 1.20
CA VAL A 179 -14.55 -13.84 2.56
C VAL A 179 -14.47 -14.99 3.56
N VAL A 180 -13.76 -14.78 4.67
CA VAL A 180 -13.72 -15.71 5.80
C VAL A 180 -14.00 -14.93 7.07
N THR A 181 -15.08 -15.29 7.75
CA THR A 181 -15.47 -14.69 9.04
C THR A 181 -15.89 -15.80 10.00
N ASN A 182 -15.47 -15.74 11.26
CA ASN A 182 -15.85 -16.72 12.29
C ASN A 182 -15.70 -18.19 11.84
N SER A 183 -14.61 -18.50 11.12
CA SER A 183 -14.32 -19.83 10.56
C SER A 183 -15.27 -20.32 9.45
N VAL A 184 -16.11 -19.45 8.89
CA VAL A 184 -16.92 -19.73 7.70
C VAL A 184 -16.25 -19.09 6.49
N GLU A 185 -15.95 -19.90 5.47
CA GLU A 185 -15.46 -19.42 4.17
C GLU A 185 -16.61 -19.34 3.16
N GLU A 186 -16.76 -18.19 2.52
CA GLU A 186 -17.79 -17.91 1.54
C GLU A 186 -17.17 -17.23 0.31
N VAL A 187 -17.64 -17.62 -0.88
CA VAL A 187 -17.28 -16.96 -2.14
C VAL A 187 -18.45 -16.07 -2.56
N LEU A 188 -18.24 -14.76 -2.51
CA LEU A 188 -19.23 -13.78 -2.94
C LEU A 188 -19.00 -13.48 -4.43
N ILE A 189 -20.06 -13.63 -5.23
CA ILE A 189 -20.04 -13.38 -6.67
C ILE A 189 -21.05 -12.27 -6.99
N GLY A 190 -20.64 -11.36 -7.87
CA GLY A 190 -21.47 -10.24 -8.32
C GLY A 190 -21.32 -9.01 -7.43
N VAL A 191 -21.21 -7.85 -8.08
CA VAL A 191 -20.86 -6.58 -7.42
C VAL A 191 -21.86 -6.18 -6.33
N ASP A 192 -23.15 -6.45 -6.50
CA ASP A 192 -24.18 -6.06 -5.54
C ASP A 192 -24.09 -6.84 -4.23
N ASN A 193 -23.83 -8.16 -4.29
CA ASN A 193 -23.63 -9.00 -3.12
C ASN A 193 -22.39 -8.56 -2.33
N ILE A 194 -21.31 -8.27 -3.06
CA ILE A 194 -20.05 -7.81 -2.47
C ILE A 194 -20.23 -6.47 -1.77
N ARG A 195 -20.87 -5.50 -2.44
CA ARG A 195 -21.17 -4.18 -1.85
C ARG A 195 -22.07 -4.28 -0.63
N ALA A 196 -23.08 -5.16 -0.65
CA ALA A 196 -23.96 -5.40 0.48
C ALA A 196 -23.19 -5.94 1.69
N TRP A 197 -22.30 -6.92 1.48
CA TRP A 197 -21.44 -7.46 2.52
C TRP A 197 -20.50 -6.41 3.10
N LEU A 198 -19.77 -5.67 2.24
CA LEU A 198 -18.85 -4.61 2.65
C LEU A 198 -19.53 -3.51 3.47
N LYS A 199 -20.73 -3.08 3.04
CA LYS A 199 -21.52 -2.08 3.76
C LYS A 199 -21.96 -2.57 5.14
N SER A 200 -22.34 -3.85 5.26
CA SER A 200 -22.70 -4.43 6.56
C SER A 200 -21.48 -4.49 7.48
N ALA A 201 -20.36 -5.00 6.96
CA ALA A 201 -19.10 -5.12 7.69
C ALA A 201 -18.54 -3.78 8.17
N SER A 202 -18.76 -2.69 7.42
CA SER A 202 -18.28 -1.36 7.82
C SER A 202 -19.10 -0.69 8.93
N GLN A 203 -20.31 -1.18 9.22
CA GLN A 203 -21.20 -0.58 10.23
C GLN A 203 -21.08 -1.22 11.62
N HIS A 204 -20.49 -2.42 11.71
CA HIS A 204 -20.50 -3.21 12.93
C HIS A 204 -19.07 -3.36 13.43
N GLU A 205 -18.82 -2.89 14.65
CA GLU A 205 -17.55 -3.19 15.31
C GLU A 205 -17.59 -4.68 15.67
N HIS A 206 -16.83 -5.51 14.97
CA HIS A 206 -16.63 -6.88 15.39
C HIS A 206 -15.82 -6.85 16.69
N SER A 207 -16.56 -6.85 17.81
CA SER A 207 -15.99 -6.99 19.15
C SER A 207 -15.22 -8.29 19.18
N ARG A 208 -13.89 -8.22 19.32
CA ARG A 208 -13.02 -9.38 19.50
C ARG A 208 -13.33 -10.11 20.80
#